data_AF-A0A7S2UU96-F1
#
_entry.id   AF-A0A7S2UU96-F1
#
_cell.length_a   1.000
_cell.length_b   1.000
_cell.length_c   1.000
_cell.angle_alpha   90.00
_cell.angle_beta   90.00
_cell.angle_gamma   90.00
#
_symmetry.space_group_name_H-M   'P 1'
#
loop_
_entity.id
_entity.type
_entity.pdbx_description
1 polymer ?
#
loop_
_entity_poly.entity_id
_entity_poly.type
_entity_poly.pdbx_seq_one_letter_code
_entity_poly.pdbx_strand_id
1 'polypeptide(L)'
;KKCGIPESKLKELREEFEYWYPMDLRVSAKDLIPNHLTMALYNHAEIWKDRPEMWPRGYYTNGHILVDAEKMSKSKGNFLMLDECVERFSADATRFACADAGDTLEDANFAIDTANNAVLY
;
A
#
# COMPACT_ATOMS: atom_id res chain seq x y z
N LYS A 1 24.29 -13.25 -25.35
CA LYS A 1 23.33 -13.09 -26.48
C LYS A 1 23.10 -11.60 -26.70
N LYS A 2 23.12 -11.09 -27.95
CA LYS A 2 22.67 -9.71 -28.25
C LYS A 2 21.14 -9.69 -28.20
N CYS A 3 20.55 -8.87 -27.34
CA CYS A 3 19.10 -8.79 -27.12
C CYS A 3 18.37 -7.85 -28.10
N GLY A 4 19.09 -7.21 -29.03
CA GLY A 4 18.51 -6.30 -30.02
C GLY A 4 18.17 -4.90 -29.49
N ILE A 5 18.39 -4.65 -28.20
CA ILE A 5 18.17 -3.35 -27.55
C ILE A 5 19.47 -2.54 -27.60
N PRO A 6 19.43 -1.25 -27.98
CA PRO A 6 20.61 -0.38 -27.93
C PRO A 6 21.20 -0.30 -26.52
N GLU A 7 22.53 -0.32 -26.43
CA GLU A 7 23.25 -0.28 -25.15
C GLU A 7 22.89 0.95 -24.31
N SER A 8 22.71 2.11 -24.96
CA SER A 8 22.29 3.34 -24.29
C SER A 8 20.96 3.19 -23.54
N LYS A 9 20.01 2.43 -24.10
CA LYS A 9 18.72 2.17 -23.44
C LYS A 9 18.84 1.19 -22.29
N LEU A 10 19.69 0.17 -22.41
CA LEU A 10 19.97 -0.75 -21.30
C LEU A 10 20.65 -0.03 -20.13
N LYS A 11 21.52 0.93 -20.45
CA LYS A 11 22.19 1.76 -19.45
C LYS A 11 21.19 2.65 -18.70
N GLU A 12 20.31 3.34 -19.43
CA GLU A 12 19.24 4.17 -18.84
C GLU A 12 18.34 3.34 -17.90
N LEU A 13 17.92 2.14 -18.31
CA LEU A 13 17.13 1.24 -17.44
C LEU A 13 17.86 0.83 -16.16
N ARG A 14 19.18 0.60 -16.26
CA ARG A 14 20.00 0.29 -15.09
C ARG A 14 20.14 1.50 -14.17
N GLU A 15 20.40 2.68 -14.73
CA GLU A 15 20.55 3.93 -13.98
C GLU A 15 19.28 4.26 -13.20
N GLU A 16 18.10 4.11 -13.82
CA GLU A 16 16.81 4.28 -13.13
C GLU A 16 16.66 3.26 -11.99
N PHE A 17 16.95 1.98 -12.22
CA PHE A 17 16.88 0.97 -11.17
C PHE A 17 17.83 1.31 -10.01
N GLU A 18 19.09 1.61 -10.29
CA GLU A 18 20.10 1.90 -9.27
C GLU A 18 19.85 3.23 -8.53
N TYR A 19 19.09 4.15 -9.13
CA TYR A 19 18.66 5.38 -8.47
C TYR A 19 17.47 5.14 -7.52
N TRP A 20 16.43 4.44 -7.98
CA TRP A 20 15.19 4.26 -7.20
C TRP A 20 15.26 3.14 -6.16
N TYR A 21 16.14 2.15 -6.32
CA TYR A 21 16.36 1.12 -5.32
C TYR A 21 17.33 1.60 -4.22
N PRO A 22 17.21 1.06 -2.99
CA PRO A 22 16.27 0.04 -2.53
C PRO A 22 14.85 0.56 -2.30
N MET A 23 13.91 -0.37 -2.11
CA MET A 23 12.55 -0.05 -1.66
C MET A 23 12.58 0.56 -0.25
N ASP A 24 12.40 1.88 -0.16
CA ASP A 24 12.42 2.61 1.11
C ASP A 24 11.30 2.18 2.06
N LEU A 25 10.08 2.03 1.54
CA LEU A 25 8.91 1.66 2.33
C LEU A 25 7.95 0.78 1.53
N ARG A 26 7.54 -0.34 2.13
CA ARG A 26 6.42 -1.16 1.66
C ARG A 26 5.29 -1.11 2.68
N VAL A 27 4.15 -0.57 2.26
CA VAL A 27 2.91 -0.55 3.06
C VAL A 27 2.01 -1.73 2.67
N SER A 28 1.46 -2.44 3.65
CA SER A 28 0.49 -3.52 3.39
C SER A 28 -0.37 -3.85 4.62
N ALA A 29 -1.36 -4.72 4.47
CA ALA A 29 -2.13 -5.20 5.61
C ALA A 29 -1.41 -6.34 6.36
N LYS A 30 -1.73 -6.50 7.65
CA LYS A 30 -1.10 -7.48 8.56
C LYS A 30 -1.23 -8.94 8.11
N ASP A 31 -2.23 -9.25 7.30
CA ASP A 31 -2.47 -10.59 6.74
C ASP A 31 -1.39 -11.04 5.76
N LEU A 32 -0.62 -10.12 5.16
CA LEU A 32 0.49 -10.46 4.27
C LEU A 32 1.83 -10.70 4.98
N ILE A 33 1.93 -10.40 6.28
CA ILE A 33 3.13 -10.65 7.08
C ILE A 33 3.60 -12.11 6.98
N PRO A 34 2.78 -13.13 7.29
CA PRO A 34 3.24 -14.52 7.31
C PRO A 34 3.50 -15.12 5.91
N ASN A 35 3.26 -14.37 4.83
CA ASN A 35 3.42 -14.85 3.46
C ASN A 35 4.23 -13.86 2.61
N HIS A 36 3.59 -13.00 1.81
CA HIS A 36 4.18 -12.12 0.82
C HIS A 36 5.31 -11.26 1.38
N LEU A 37 5.13 -10.62 2.54
CA LEU A 37 6.17 -9.73 3.10
C LEU A 37 7.39 -10.53 3.57
N THR A 38 7.17 -11.68 4.18
CA THR A 38 8.24 -12.61 4.56
C THR A 38 8.96 -13.17 3.33
N MET A 39 8.21 -13.59 2.30
CA MET A 39 8.78 -14.07 1.04
C MET A 39 9.54 -12.98 0.30
N ALA A 40 9.07 -11.73 0.35
CA ALA A 40 9.76 -10.59 -0.25
C ALA A 40 11.14 -10.39 0.39
N LEU A 41 11.26 -10.48 1.72
CA LEU A 41 12.54 -10.45 2.41
C LEU A 41 13.48 -11.58 1.96
N TYR A 42 12.99 -12.82 1.92
CA TYR A 42 13.81 -13.96 1.47
C TYR A 42 14.32 -13.79 0.03
N ASN A 43 13.45 -13.38 -0.89
CA ASN A 43 13.83 -13.18 -2.29
C ASN A 43 14.86 -12.05 -2.46
N HIS A 44 14.68 -10.92 -1.78
CA HIS A 44 15.64 -9.82 -1.87
C HIS A 44 16.99 -10.20 -1.25
N ALA A 45 16.98 -10.91 -0.12
CA ALA A 45 18.20 -11.37 0.53
C ALA A 45 19.02 -12.30 -0.38
N GLU A 46 18.38 -13.20 -1.13
CA GLU A 46 19.09 -14.09 -2.07
C GLU A 46 19.50 -13.39 -3.37
N ILE A 47 18.60 -12.63 -3.99
CA ILE A 47 18.88 -11.93 -5.27
C ILE A 47 20.00 -10.89 -5.10
N TRP A 48 19.99 -10.18 -3.96
CA TRP A 48 20.96 -9.13 -3.63
C TRP A 48 21.89 -9.51 -2.48
N LYS A 49 22.26 -10.79 -2.38
CA LYS A 49 23.14 -11.28 -1.30
C LYS A 49 24.48 -10.56 -1.22
N ASP A 50 25.02 -10.15 -2.37
CA ASP A 50 26.28 -9.41 -2.48
C ASP A 50 26.09 -7.89 -2.41
N ARG A 51 24.84 -7.42 -2.31
CA ARG A 51 24.45 -6.01 -2.25
C ARG A 51 23.39 -5.77 -1.17
N PRO A 52 23.70 -5.92 0.13
CA PRO A 52 22.73 -5.70 1.21
C PRO A 52 22.08 -4.31 1.21
N GLU A 53 22.74 -3.31 0.61
CA GLU A 53 22.18 -1.97 0.40
C GLU A 53 20.97 -1.95 -0.53
N MET A 54 20.75 -3.01 -1.31
CA MET A 54 19.59 -3.20 -2.19
C MET A 54 18.42 -3.91 -1.48
N TRP A 55 18.54 -4.26 -0.21
CA TRP A 55 17.46 -4.88 0.56
C TRP A 55 16.39 -3.85 0.95
N PRO A 56 15.12 -4.25 1.12
CA PRO A 56 14.06 -3.36 1.56
C PRO A 56 14.40 -2.67 2.89
N ARG A 57 14.19 -1.35 2.98
CA ARG A 57 14.56 -0.56 4.16
C ARG A 57 13.48 -0.54 5.24
N GLY A 58 12.21 -0.67 4.85
CA GLY A 58 11.10 -0.56 5.79
C GLY A 58 9.83 -1.25 5.31
N TYR A 59 9.12 -1.85 6.26
CA TYR A 59 7.76 -2.32 6.09
C TYR A 59 6.89 -1.63 7.13
N TYR A 60 5.75 -1.11 6.68
CA TYR A 60 4.69 -0.65 7.57
C TYR A 60 3.46 -1.49 7.29
N THR A 61 2.80 -1.92 8.35
CA THR A 61 1.61 -2.77 8.23
C THR A 61 0.46 -2.23 9.06
N ASN A 62 -0.73 -2.24 8.47
CA ASN A 62 -1.98 -1.80 9.10
C ASN A 62 -2.95 -2.98 9.31
N GLY A 63 -3.96 -2.78 10.16
CA GLY A 63 -5.08 -3.72 10.29
C GLY A 63 -6.03 -3.72 9.09
N HIS A 64 -7.06 -4.56 9.14
CA HIS A 64 -8.11 -4.54 8.13
C HIS A 64 -9.01 -3.32 8.30
N ILE A 65 -9.73 -2.95 7.24
CA ILE A 65 -10.68 -1.84 7.27
C ILE A 65 -12.05 -2.33 7.73
N LEU A 66 -12.58 -1.70 8.77
CA LEU A 66 -13.97 -1.73 9.18
C LEU A 66 -14.72 -0.55 8.56
N VAL A 67 -16.05 -0.67 8.44
CA VAL A 67 -16.96 0.44 8.11
C VAL A 67 -17.94 0.57 9.26
N ASP A 68 -17.96 1.74 9.89
CA ASP A 68 -18.78 2.04 11.08
C ASP A 68 -18.68 0.95 12.17
N ALA A 69 -17.43 0.59 12.50
CA ALA A 69 -17.02 -0.44 13.46
C ALA A 69 -17.48 -1.87 13.12
N GLU A 70 -18.03 -2.11 11.93
CA GLU A 70 -18.40 -3.43 11.45
C GLU A 70 -17.45 -3.95 10.37
N LYS A 71 -17.28 -5.28 10.34
CA LYS A 71 -16.61 -5.93 9.20
C LYS A 71 -17.32 -5.55 7.90
N MET A 72 -16.57 -5.00 6.97
CA MET A 72 -17.06 -4.67 5.63
C MET A 72 -17.44 -5.95 4.88
N SER A 73 -18.70 -6.11 4.49
CA SER A 73 -19.12 -7.25 3.67
C SER A 73 -20.30 -6.92 2.76
N LYS A 74 -20.30 -7.51 1.55
CA LYS A 74 -21.40 -7.36 0.59
C LYS A 74 -22.72 -7.91 1.15
N SER A 75 -22.67 -8.99 1.92
CA SER A 75 -23.86 -9.62 2.51
C SER A 75 -24.53 -8.77 3.60
N LYS A 76 -23.79 -7.89 4.28
CA LYS A 76 -24.33 -6.94 5.26
C LYS A 76 -24.82 -5.63 4.63
N GLY A 77 -24.48 -5.39 3.36
CA GLY A 77 -24.82 -4.13 2.67
C GLY A 77 -23.95 -2.93 3.07
N ASN A 78 -22.92 -3.12 3.91
CA ASN A 78 -21.98 -2.07 4.34
C ASN A 78 -20.67 -2.07 3.53
N PHE A 79 -20.72 -2.59 2.29
CA PHE A 79 -19.56 -2.62 1.40
C PHE A 79 -19.46 -1.31 0.64
N LEU A 80 -18.31 -0.65 0.71
CA LEU A 80 -18.04 0.60 0.02
C LEU A 80 -16.92 0.41 -0.99
N MET A 81 -17.18 0.70 -2.25
CA MET A 81 -16.15 0.78 -3.28
C MET A 81 -15.47 2.16 -3.26
N LEU A 82 -14.24 2.22 -3.77
CA LEU A 82 -13.47 3.48 -3.76
C LEU A 82 -14.13 4.57 -4.62
N ASP A 83 -14.63 4.20 -5.80
CA ASP A 83 -15.37 5.10 -6.69
C ASP A 83 -16.66 5.59 -6.02
N GLU A 84 -17.42 4.70 -5.38
CA GLU A 84 -18.60 5.07 -4.59
C GLU A 84 -18.25 6.05 -3.46
N CYS A 85 -17.15 5.84 -2.73
CA CYS A 85 -16.69 6.79 -1.71
C CYS A 85 -16.35 8.16 -2.29
N VAL A 86 -15.65 8.20 -3.43
CA VAL A 86 -15.27 9.45 -4.09
C VAL A 86 -16.51 10.18 -4.62
N GLU A 87 -17.49 9.48 -5.18
CA GLU A 87 -18.74 10.08 -5.65
C GLU A 87 -19.61 10.59 -4.49
N ARG A 88 -19.68 9.84 -3.39
CA ARG A 88 -20.52 10.19 -2.22
C ARG A 88 -19.90 11.25 -1.33
N PHE A 89 -18.59 11.24 -1.14
CA PHE A 89 -17.89 12.05 -0.14
C PHE A 89 -16.81 12.95 -0.73
N SER A 90 -16.57 12.98 -2.04
CA SER A 90 -15.36 13.56 -2.66
C SER A 90 -14.07 12.79 -2.32
N ALA A 91 -13.04 13.00 -3.16
CA ALA A 91 -11.72 12.43 -2.93
C ALA A 91 -11.08 12.95 -1.63
N ASP A 92 -11.25 14.23 -1.31
CA ASP A 92 -10.60 14.88 -0.17
C ASP A 92 -11.21 14.40 1.15
N ALA A 93 -12.55 14.37 1.27
CA ALA A 93 -13.19 13.89 2.48
C ALA A 93 -12.99 12.38 2.69
N THR A 94 -12.97 11.58 1.61
CA THR A 94 -12.60 10.16 1.68
C THR A 94 -11.18 9.98 2.22
N ARG A 95 -10.21 10.76 1.70
CA ARG A 95 -8.82 10.72 2.18
C ARG A 95 -8.72 11.15 3.65
N PHE A 96 -9.47 12.16 4.05
CA PHE A 96 -9.51 12.62 5.44
C PHE A 96 -10.02 11.52 6.37
N ALA A 97 -11.14 10.89 6.04
CA ALA A 97 -11.67 9.76 6.82
C ALA A 97 -10.71 8.56 6.85
N CYS A 98 -10.02 8.24 5.74
CA CYS A 98 -8.98 7.22 5.73
C CYS A 98 -7.78 7.57 6.62
N ALA A 99 -7.40 8.84 6.72
CA ALA A 99 -6.31 9.29 7.57
C ALA A 99 -6.68 9.22 9.07
N ASP A 100 -7.95 9.47 9.40
CA ASP A 100 -8.50 9.37 10.76
C ASP A 100 -8.77 7.91 11.18
N ALA A 101 -8.91 6.98 10.22
CA ALA A 101 -9.36 5.61 10.46
C ALA A 101 -8.46 4.78 11.39
N GLY A 102 -7.16 5.06 11.41
CA GLY A 102 -6.20 4.40 12.31
C GLY A 102 -4.82 4.17 11.71
N ASP A 103 -3.80 4.20 12.56
CA ASP A 103 -2.37 4.12 12.24
C ASP A 103 -1.64 2.99 12.99
N THR A 104 -2.39 1.99 13.46
CA THR A 104 -1.84 0.85 14.21
C THR A 104 -2.05 -0.48 13.47
N LEU A 105 -1.59 -1.59 14.07
CA LEU A 105 -1.85 -2.95 13.60
C LEU A 105 -3.27 -3.44 13.90
N GLU A 106 -4.01 -2.74 14.77
CA GLU A 106 -5.42 -3.01 15.00
C GLU A 106 -6.24 -2.62 13.77
N ASP A 107 -7.42 -3.20 13.65
CA ASP A 107 -8.30 -2.91 12.51
C ASP A 107 -8.70 -1.42 12.53
N ALA A 108 -8.47 -0.75 11.41
CA ALA A 108 -8.78 0.66 11.22
C ALA A 108 -10.26 0.83 10.85
N ASN A 109 -10.88 1.93 11.27
CA ASN A 109 -12.30 2.14 11.10
C ASN A 109 -12.61 3.33 10.18
N PHE A 110 -13.15 3.05 9.00
CA PHE A 110 -13.71 4.10 8.16
C PHE A 110 -15.10 4.49 8.70
N ALA A 111 -15.18 5.63 9.39
CA ALA A 111 -16.43 6.19 9.88
C ALA A 111 -17.09 7.08 8.81
N ILE A 112 -18.28 6.69 8.36
CA ILE A 112 -19.03 7.44 7.33
C ILE A 112 -19.34 8.87 7.80
N ASP A 113 -19.64 9.03 9.10
CA ASP A 113 -19.90 10.34 9.70
C ASP A 113 -18.69 11.29 9.59
N THR A 114 -17.46 10.78 9.75
CA THR A 114 -16.24 11.57 9.56
C THR A 114 -16.12 12.06 8.11
N ALA A 115 -16.37 11.18 7.14
CA ALA A 115 -16.35 11.54 5.72
C ALA A 115 -17.44 12.58 5.37
N ASN A 116 -18.66 12.39 5.85
CA ASN A 116 -19.77 13.32 5.63
C ASN A 116 -19.47 14.72 6.20
N ASN A 117 -18.98 14.77 7.44
CA ASN A 117 -18.69 16.03 8.10
C ASN A 117 -17.56 16.79 7.38
N ALA A 118 -16.59 16.09 6.81
CA ALA A 118 -15.49 16.70 6.07
C ALA A 118 -15.91 17.30 4.70
N VAL A 119 -17.10 16.97 4.17
CA VAL A 119 -17.66 17.62 2.96
C VAL A 119 -18.41 18.92 3.28
N LEU A 120 -18.92 19.06 4.51
CA LEU A 120 -19.77 20.17 4.91
C LEU A 120 -18.99 21.42 5.36
N TYR A 121 -17.68 21.33 5.47
CA TYR A 121 -16.75 22.46 5.73
C TYR A 121 -16.13 22.97 4.43
#